data_AF-A0A8B9J4W6-F1
#
_entry.id   AF-A0A8B9J4W6-F1
#
_cell.length_a   1.000
_cell.length_b   1.000
_cell.length_c   1.000
_cell.angle_alpha   90.00
_cell.angle_beta   90.00
_cell.angle_gamma   90.00
#
_symmetry.space_group_name_H-M   'P 1'
#
loop_
_entity.id
_entity.type
_entity.pdbx_description
1 polymer ?
#
loop_
_entity_poly.entity_id
_entity_poly.type
_entity_poly.pdbx_seq_one_letter_code
_entity_poly.pdbx_strand_id
1 'polypeptide(L)'
;MNSRLQEIRERQKLRRQLLAQQLGAESADSIGAVLNSKEEQKEIEESRETCRASFDISVPSSKKKCPNEGEDTEEDLEEHRVTTGIIFLVYLSCQMWH
;
A
#
# COMPACT_ATOMS: atom_id res chain seq x y z
N MET A 1 7.73 -27.68 25.63
CA MET A 1 7.80 -26.35 24.99
C MET A 1 7.77 -26.35 23.46
N ASN A 2 7.68 -27.50 22.76
CA ASN A 2 7.66 -27.55 21.29
C ASN A 2 6.30 -27.18 20.66
N SER A 3 5.20 -27.39 21.40
CA SER A 3 3.82 -27.17 20.90
C SER A 3 3.55 -25.72 20.48
N ARG A 4 4.02 -24.74 21.27
CA ARG A 4 3.76 -23.32 20.99
C ARG A 4 4.49 -22.83 19.74
N LEU A 5 5.71 -23.29 19.51
CA LEU A 5 6.46 -22.95 18.29
C LEU A 5 5.84 -23.59 17.05
N GLN A 6 5.31 -24.80 17.17
CA GLN A 6 4.60 -25.46 16.09
C GLN A 6 3.32 -24.70 15.72
N GLU A 7 2.52 -24.32 16.71
CA GLU A 7 1.29 -23.55 16.50
C GLU A 7 1.55 -22.21 15.79
N ILE A 8 2.61 -21.50 16.18
CA ILE A 8 3.02 -20.25 15.51
C ILE A 8 3.39 -20.50 14.05
N ARG A 9 4.14 -21.57 13.75
CA ARG A 9 4.51 -21.92 12.37
C ARG A 9 3.30 -22.28 11.52
N GLU A 10 2.37 -23.06 12.07
CA GLU A 10 1.14 -23.46 11.38
C GLU A 10 0.24 -22.25 11.07
N ARG A 11 0.06 -21.37 12.07
CA ARG A 11 -0.68 -20.11 11.88
C ARG A 11 -0.05 -19.21 10.81
N GLN A 12 1.28 -19.07 10.82
CA GLN A 12 1.99 -18.30 9.80
C GLN A 12 1.87 -18.93 8.41
N LYS A 13 1.97 -20.25 8.30
CA LYS A 13 1.80 -20.96 7.04
C LYS A 13 0.40 -20.73 6.46
N LEU A 14 -0.64 -20.86 7.29
CA LEU A 14 -2.02 -20.63 6.88
C LEU A 14 -2.23 -19.20 6.36
N ARG A 15 -1.68 -18.19 7.05
CA ARG A 15 -1.77 -16.80 6.60
C ARG A 15 -1.16 -16.57 5.24
N ARG A 16 0.03 -17.11 4.99
CA ARG A 16 0.69 -16.97 3.69
C ARG A 16 -0.08 -17.68 2.57
N GLN A 17 -0.69 -18.82 2.86
CA GLN A 17 -1.55 -19.53 1.91
C GLN A 17 -2.83 -18.75 1.58
N LEU A 18 -3.47 -18.16 2.59
CA LEU A 18 -4.68 -17.36 2.38
C LEU A 18 -4.38 -16.12 1.53
N LEU A 19 -3.26 -15.44 1.82
CA LEU A 19 -2.80 -14.32 1.01
C LEU A 19 -2.53 -14.73 -0.44
N ALA A 20 -1.89 -15.88 -0.66
CA ALA A 20 -1.68 -16.41 -2.01
C ALA A 20 -3.01 -16.59 -2.75
N GLN A 21 -4.00 -17.21 -2.11
CA GLN A 21 -5.32 -17.41 -2.70
C GLN A 21 -6.01 -16.08 -3.06
N GLN A 22 -5.95 -15.08 -2.18
CA GLN A 22 -6.53 -13.75 -2.43
C GLN A 22 -5.88 -13.06 -3.62
N LEU A 23 -4.57 -13.26 -3.81
CA LEU A 23 -3.80 -12.70 -4.93
C LEU A 23 -3.84 -13.58 -6.18
N GLY A 24 -4.58 -14.70 -6.17
CA GLY A 24 -4.63 -15.65 -7.29
C GLY A 24 -3.32 -16.43 -7.51
N ALA A 25 -2.41 -16.41 -6.54
CA ALA A 25 -1.17 -17.16 -6.57
C ALA A 25 -1.42 -18.62 -6.15
N GLU A 26 -0.82 -19.56 -6.87
CA GLU A 26 -0.96 -21.00 -6.63
C GLU A 26 -0.37 -21.44 -5.28
N SER A 27 0.62 -20.70 -4.77
CA SER A 27 1.20 -20.90 -3.45
C SER A 27 1.78 -19.62 -2.85
N ALA A 28 2.11 -19.66 -1.55
CA ALA A 28 2.78 -18.55 -0.86
C ALA A 28 4.13 -18.18 -1.49
N ASP A 29 4.85 -19.17 -2.04
CA ASP A 29 6.18 -18.98 -2.61
C ASP A 29 6.11 -18.34 -4.01
N SER A 30 4.97 -18.44 -4.71
CA SER A 30 4.76 -17.84 -6.03
C SER A 30 4.21 -16.42 -5.98
N ILE A 31 3.84 -15.90 -4.79
CA ILE A 31 3.33 -14.53 -4.62
C ILE A 31 4.32 -13.50 -5.21
N GLY A 32 5.63 -13.71 -5.01
CA GLY A 32 6.65 -12.80 -5.53
C GLY A 32 6.60 -12.65 -7.05
N ALA A 33 6.26 -13.71 -7.79
CA ALA A 33 6.14 -13.66 -9.24
C ALA A 33 4.89 -12.90 -9.71
N VAL A 34 3.78 -13.02 -8.96
CA VAL A 34 2.54 -12.27 -9.22
C VAL A 34 2.78 -10.77 -8.96
N LEU A 35 3.40 -10.41 -7.83
CA LEU A 35 3.66 -9.01 -7.47
C LEU A 35 4.80 -8.35 -8.27
N ASN A 36 5.77 -9.13 -8.74
CA ASN A 36 6.86 -8.64 -9.60
C ASN A 36 6.59 -8.93 -11.07
N SER A 37 5.32 -8.97 -11.48
CA SER A 37 4.99 -9.02 -12.90
C SER A 37 5.67 -7.81 -13.56
N LYS A 38 6.53 -8.09 -14.54
CA LYS A 38 7.42 -7.09 -15.16
C LYS A 38 6.64 -5.99 -15.89
N GLU A 39 5.41 -6.30 -16.25
CA GLU A 39 4.47 -5.38 -16.89
C GLU A 39 3.97 -4.32 -15.88
N GLU A 40 3.51 -4.75 -14.71
CA GLU A 40 2.87 -3.89 -13.72
C GLU A 40 3.87 -2.94 -13.04
N GLN A 41 5.11 -3.39 -12.80
CA GLN A 41 6.16 -2.50 -12.26
C GLN A 41 6.58 -1.40 -13.23
N LYS A 42 6.54 -1.68 -14.55
CA LYS A 42 6.86 -0.69 -15.57
C LYS A 42 5.80 0.41 -15.62
N GLU A 43 4.53 0.04 -15.50
CA GLU A 43 3.40 0.98 -15.43
C GLU A 43 3.46 1.87 -14.18
N ILE A 44 3.85 1.28 -13.03
CA ILE A 44 4.05 2.04 -11.78
C ILE A 44 5.22 3.02 -11.91
N GLU A 45 6.33 2.61 -12.55
CA GLU A 45 7.49 3.48 -12.76
C GLU A 45 7.17 4.63 -13.73
N GLU A 46 6.49 4.35 -14.83
CA GLU A 46 6.01 5.35 -15.80
C GLU A 46 5.03 6.34 -15.15
N SER A 47 4.09 5.84 -14.35
CA SER A 47 3.16 6.69 -13.58
C SER A 47 3.90 7.58 -12.57
N ARG A 48 4.94 7.04 -11.90
CA ARG A 48 5.76 7.80 -10.95
C ARG A 48 6.55 8.90 -11.65
N GLU A 49 7.08 8.65 -12.84
CA GLU A 49 7.78 9.64 -13.65
C GLU A 49 6.82 10.74 -14.12
N THR A 50 5.60 10.36 -14.52
CA THR A 50 4.56 11.32 -14.92
C THR A 50 4.16 12.23 -13.76
N CYS A 51 3.88 11.68 -12.56
CA CYS A 51 3.58 12.48 -11.38
C CYS A 51 4.74 13.43 -10.99
N ARG A 52 5.99 12.98 -11.10
CA ARG A 52 7.16 13.84 -10.85
C ARG A 52 7.29 14.95 -11.89
N ALA A 53 7.09 14.65 -13.16
CA ALA A 53 7.12 15.63 -14.23
C ALA A 53 6.01 16.68 -14.08
N SER A 54 4.80 16.28 -13.68
CA SER A 54 3.70 17.21 -13.38
C SER A 54 4.01 18.12 -12.19
N PHE A 55 4.66 17.60 -11.14
CA PHE A 55 5.11 18.42 -10.01
C PHE A 55 6.22 19.42 -10.42
N ASP A 56 7.17 19.03 -11.27
CA ASP A 56 8.28 19.91 -11.70
C ASP A 56 7.81 21.04 -12.63
N ILE A 57 6.78 20.81 -13.45
CA ILE A 57 6.23 21.85 -14.34
C ILE A 57 5.31 22.83 -13.56
N SER A 58 4.76 22.40 -12.43
CA SER A 58 3.89 23.21 -11.58
C SER A 58 4.61 24.17 -10.63
N VAL A 59 5.95 24.11 -10.51
CA VAL A 59 6.69 24.98 -9.57
C VAL A 59 7.34 26.15 -10.33
N PRO A 60 6.70 27.33 -10.42
CA PRO A 60 7.45 28.54 -10.68
C PRO A 60 8.32 28.80 -9.44
N SER A 61 9.64 28.74 -9.61
CA SER A 61 10.59 29.07 -8.55
C SER A 61 10.33 30.50 -8.04
N SER A 62 9.64 30.65 -6.91
CA SER A 62 9.43 31.95 -6.29
C SER A 62 9.70 31.86 -4.79
N LYS A 63 10.90 32.31 -4.43
CA LYS A 63 11.26 32.74 -3.07
C LYS A 63 10.22 33.74 -2.55
N LYS A 64 9.52 33.42 -1.44
CA LYS A 64 9.29 34.29 -0.24
C LYS A 64 7.99 33.93 0.51
N LYS A 65 8.16 33.77 1.85
CA LYS A 65 7.25 34.13 2.97
C LYS A 65 5.83 33.51 3.03
N CYS A 66 5.52 32.90 4.19
CA CYS A 66 4.21 32.45 4.71
C CYS A 66 3.12 33.55 4.71
N PRO A 67 1.87 33.33 5.20
CA PRO A 67 0.98 32.15 5.35
C PRO A 67 -0.41 32.40 4.68
N ASN A 68 -1.44 31.58 4.99
CA ASN A 68 -2.88 31.96 5.10
C ASN A 68 -3.85 31.65 3.92
N GLU A 69 -4.65 30.59 4.17
CA GLU A 69 -6.11 30.41 3.92
C GLU A 69 -6.63 30.25 2.48
N GLY A 70 -7.23 29.08 2.24
CA GLY A 70 -8.46 28.96 1.48
C GLY A 70 -8.36 28.29 0.11
N GLU A 71 -8.31 26.95 0.07
CA GLU A 71 -8.93 26.18 -1.01
C GLU A 71 -9.51 24.89 -0.40
N ASP A 72 -10.81 24.96 -0.11
CA ASP A 72 -11.71 23.90 0.34
C ASP A 72 -12.23 23.16 -0.93
N THR A 73 -12.46 21.85 -1.04
CA THR A 73 -12.29 20.68 -0.18
C THR A 73 -12.88 19.52 -1.01
N GLU A 74 -12.05 18.80 -1.76
CA GLU A 74 -12.44 17.52 -2.35
C GLU A 74 -11.32 16.50 -2.25
N GLU A 75 -10.09 16.94 -2.45
CA GLU A 75 -8.87 16.14 -2.33
C GLU A 75 -8.57 15.73 -0.88
N ASP A 76 -8.72 16.64 0.09
CA ASP A 76 -8.46 16.39 1.53
C ASP A 76 -9.44 15.39 2.16
N LEU A 77 -10.72 15.42 1.76
CA LEU A 77 -11.71 14.46 2.25
C LEU A 77 -11.52 13.08 1.65
N GLU A 78 -11.05 13.00 0.41
CA GLU A 78 -10.74 11.74 -0.25
C GLU A 78 -9.48 11.11 0.35
N GLU A 79 -8.43 11.92 0.59
CA GLU A 79 -7.21 11.48 1.28
C GLU A 79 -7.48 11.05 2.73
N HIS A 80 -8.36 11.76 3.45
CA HIS A 80 -8.78 11.38 4.79
C HIS A 80 -9.60 10.07 4.78
N ARG A 81 -10.48 9.85 3.81
CA ARG A 81 -11.25 8.60 3.66
C ARG A 81 -10.37 7.43 3.26
N VAL A 82 -9.43 7.63 2.35
CA VAL A 82 -8.45 6.64 1.92
C VAL A 82 -7.53 6.29 3.10
N THR A 83 -7.02 7.28 3.82
CA THR A 83 -6.18 7.06 5.00
C THR A 83 -6.94 6.33 6.10
N THR A 84 -8.19 6.72 6.38
CA THR A 84 -9.04 6.03 7.36
C THR A 84 -9.36 4.60 6.93
N GLY A 85 -9.61 4.37 5.63
CA GLY A 85 -9.83 3.04 5.05
C GLY A 85 -8.60 2.15 5.16
N ILE A 86 -7.41 2.68 4.88
CA ILE A 86 -6.13 1.96 5.01
C ILE A 86 -5.87 1.63 6.48
N ILE A 87 -6.06 2.57 7.41
CA ILE A 87 -5.90 2.33 8.85
C ILE A 87 -6.86 1.23 9.31
N PHE A 88 -8.12 1.25 8.85
CA PHE A 88 -9.10 0.23 9.20
C PHE A 88 -8.72 -1.14 8.64
N LEU A 89 -8.24 -1.22 7.40
CA LEU A 89 -7.74 -2.46 6.79
C LEU A 89 -6.52 -3.01 7.53
N VAL A 90 -5.57 -2.15 7.91
CA VAL A 90 -4.40 -2.53 8.72
C VAL A 90 -4.84 -3.01 10.10
N TYR A 91 -5.79 -2.33 10.73
CA TYR A 91 -6.32 -2.70 12.05
C TYR A 91 -7.08 -4.03 12.02
N LEU A 92 -7.92 -4.26 11.01
CA LEU A 92 -8.63 -5.53 10.80
C LEU A 92 -7.65 -6.68 10.53
N SER A 93 -6.60 -6.40 9.75
CA SER A 93 -5.51 -7.34 9.49
C SER A 93 -4.71 -7.66 10.77
N CYS A 94 -4.48 -6.67 11.63
CA CYS A 94 -3.86 -6.84 12.94
C CYS A 94 -4.75 -7.60 13.92
N GLN A 95 -6.08 -7.40 13.91
CA GLN A 95 -6.99 -8.18 14.76
C GLN A 95 -7.09 -9.64 14.33
N MET A 96 -7.07 -9.92 13.02
CA MET A 96 -6.88 -11.29 12.52
C MET A 96 -5.49 -11.87 12.85
N TRP A 97 -4.56 -11.02 13.33
CA TRP A 97 -3.23 -11.46 13.75
C TRP A 97 -3.21 -12.07 15.15
N HIS A 98 -4.10 -11.68 16.07
CA HIS A 98 -4.14 -12.17 17.46
C HIS A 98 -4.93 -13.48 17.55
#